data_AF-A0A366X075-F1
#
_entry.id   AF-A0A366X075-F1
#
_cell.length_a   1.000
_cell.length_b   1.000
_cell.length_c   1.000
_cell.angle_alpha   90.00
_cell.angle_beta   90.00
_cell.angle_gamma   90.00
#
_symmetry.space_group_name_H-M   'P 1'
#
loop_
_entity.id
_entity.type
_entity.pdbx_description
1 polymer ?
#
loop_
_entity_poly.entity_id
_entity_poly.type
_entity_poly.pdbx_seq_one_letter_code
_entity_poly.pdbx_strand_id
1 'polypeptide(L)' 'MPYTGAARVDAVKLGPNNIRNGKIEYRRQKTQRSGGVLISVPIHPDLVEVLDKLPKDRPFLATQKGAMRSAGGLGNLM' A
#
# COMPACT_ATOMS: atom_id res chain seq x y z
N MET A 1 -5.50 8.17 -0.12
CA MET A 1 -4.08 8.26 0.26
C MET A 1 -3.43 9.34 -0.57
N PRO A 2 -2.81 10.37 0.02
CA PRO A 2 -2.37 11.56 -0.72
C PRO A 2 -1.28 11.28 -1.76
N TYR A 3 -0.30 10.43 -1.45
CA TYR A 3 0.81 10.14 -2.37
C TYR A 3 0.54 9.02 -3.37
N THR A 4 -0.36 8.08 -3.08
CA THR A 4 -0.55 6.86 -3.91
C THR A 4 -1.91 6.78 -4.59
N GLY A 5 -2.89 7.62 -4.22
CA GLY A 5 -4.27 7.54 -4.72
C GLY A 5 -5.01 6.24 -4.34
N ALA A 6 -4.37 5.33 -3.61
CA ALA A 6 -4.96 4.04 -3.25
C ALA A 6 -6.17 4.21 -2.34
N ALA A 7 -7.19 3.35 -2.50
CA ALA A 7 -8.23 3.25 -1.50
C ALA A 7 -7.66 2.63 -0.23
N ARG A 8 -8.28 2.96 0.91
CA ARG A 8 -7.85 2.47 2.23
C ARG A 8 -7.72 0.95 2.28
N VAL A 9 -8.66 0.23 1.67
CA VAL A 9 -8.70 -1.24 1.62
C VAL A 9 -7.55 -1.85 0.83
N ASP A 10 -7.03 -1.12 -0.16
CA ASP A 10 -5.86 -1.53 -0.94
C ASP A 10 -4.57 -1.08 -0.22
N ALA A 11 -4.56 0.13 0.35
CA ALA A 11 -3.41 0.73 0.98
C ALA A 11 -2.87 -0.07 2.17
N VAL A 12 -3.76 -0.66 3.00
CA VAL A 12 -3.33 -1.52 4.11
C VAL A 12 -2.60 -2.79 3.68
N LYS A 13 -2.83 -3.24 2.43
CA LYS A 13 -2.21 -4.43 1.84
C LYS A 13 -0.90 -4.14 1.12
N LEU A 14 -0.59 -2.86 0.89
CA LEU A 14 0.64 -2.46 0.20
C LEU A 14 1.85 -2.80 1.06
N GLY A 15 2.84 -3.41 0.43
CA GLY A 15 4.12 -3.69 1.05
C GLY A 15 5.28 -3.60 0.05
N PRO A 16 6.50 -3.91 0.53
CA PRO A 16 7.74 -3.87 -0.23
C PRO A 16 7.65 -4.66 -1.56
N ASN A 17 6.96 -5.80 -1.54
CA ASN A 17 6.76 -6.65 -2.72
C ASN A 17 5.92 -6.01 -3.83
N ASN A 18 5.22 -4.90 -3.54
CA ASN A 18 4.49 -4.13 -4.54
C ASN A 18 5.34 -3.08 -5.24
N ILE A 19 6.57 -2.81 -4.78
CA ILE A 19 7.46 -1.86 -5.44
C ILE A 19 8.17 -2.56 -6.59
N ARG A 20 7.98 -2.04 -7.81
CA ARG A 20 8.63 -2.53 -9.03
C ARG A 20 9.04 -1.37 -9.92
N ASN A 21 10.32 -1.29 -10.24
CA ASN A 21 10.88 -0.30 -11.16
C ASN A 21 10.45 1.15 -10.82
N GLY A 22 10.50 1.53 -9.53
CA GLY A 22 10.11 2.86 -9.06
C GLY A 22 8.59 3.13 -9.04
N LYS A 23 7.76 2.10 -9.22
CA LYS A 23 6.30 2.17 -9.18
C LYS A 23 5.73 1.28 -8.08
N ILE A 24 4.57 1.66 -7.54
CA ILE A 24 3.75 0.77 -6.71
C ILE A 24 2.75 0.07 -7.62
N GLU A 25 2.81 -1.25 -7.64
CA GLU A 25 1.96 -2.13 -8.44
C GLU A 25 1.06 -3.00 -7.55
N TYR A 26 -0.26 -2.90 -7.75
CA TYR A 26 -1.23 -3.72 -7.02
C TYR A 26 -2.52 -3.92 -7.82
N ARG A 27 -3.27 -4.97 -7.48
CA ARG A 27 -4.60 -5.20 -8.04
C ARG A 27 -5.67 -4.62 -7.13
N ARG A 28 -6.57 -3.82 -7.71
CA ARG A 28 -7.69 -3.19 -6.99
C ARG A 28 -8.66 -4.23 -6.47
N GLN A 29 -8.91 -4.19 -5.16
CA GLN A 29 -9.88 -5.09 -4.52
C GLN A 29 -11.31 -4.88 -5.03
N LYS A 30 -11.72 -3.64 -5.29
CA LYS A 30 -13.07 -3.33 -5.81
C LYS A 30 -13.38 -4.10 -7.10
N THR A 31 -12.38 -4.28 -7.95
CA THR A 31 -12.50 -4.94 -9.26
C THR A 31 -12.05 -6.40 -9.24
N GLN A 32 -11.75 -6.97 -8.07
CA GLN A 32 -11.18 -8.32 -7.96
C GLN A 32 -12.08 -9.39 -8.57
N ARG A 33 -13.42 -9.23 -8.47
CA ARG A 33 -14.40 -10.16 -9.07
C ARG A 33 -14.41 -10.12 -10.60
N SER A 34 -13.88 -9.07 -11.22
CA SER A 34 -13.85 -8.87 -12.67
C SER A 34 -12.42 -8.93 -13.22
N GLY A 35 -11.52 -9.67 -12.56
CA GLY A 35 -10.13 -9.85 -13.00
C GLY A 35 -9.11 -8.94 -12.32
N GLY A 36 -9.56 -7.93 -11.57
CA GLY A 36 -8.70 -7.06 -10.76
C GLY A 36 -7.84 -6.11 -11.60
N VAL A 37 -8.30 -4.86 -11.74
CA VAL A 37 -7.56 -3.82 -12.46
C VAL A 37 -6.17 -3.67 -11.84
N LEU A 38 -5.14 -3.82 -12.68
CA LEU A 38 -3.76 -3.56 -12.31
C LEU A 38 -3.55 -2.06 -12.24
N ILE A 39 -3.18 -1.59 -11.05
CA ILE A 39 -2.79 -0.22 -10.81
C ILE A 39 -1.27 -0.19 -10.72
N SER A 40 -0.64 0.67 -11.52
CA SER A 40 0.80 0.89 -11.55
C SER A 40 1.03 2.41 -11.50
N VAL A 41 1.46 2.91 -10.34
CA VAL A 41 1.60 4.36 -10.09
C VAL A 41 3.07 4.67 -9.75
N PRO A 42 3.68 5.72 -10.34
CA PRO A 42 5.00 6.18 -9.93
C PRO A 42 5.00 6.59 -8.44
N ILE A 43 6.07 6.25 -7.74
CA ILE A 43 6.24 6.63 -6.33
C ILE A 43 6.91 8.00 -6.28
N HIS A 44 6.35 8.91 -5.50
CA HIS A 44 6.99 10.22 -5.26
C HIS A 44 8.34 10.03 -4.55
N PRO A 45 9.41 10.79 -4.89
CA PRO A 45 10.72 10.65 -4.28
C PRO A 45 10.69 10.72 -2.75
N ASP A 46 10.00 11.71 -2.15
CA ASP A 46 9.83 11.77 -0.68
C ASP A 46 9.19 10.51 -0.10
N LEU A 47 8.23 9.91 -0.83
CA LEU A 47 7.61 8.67 -0.40
C LEU A 47 8.61 7.51 -0.48
N VAL A 48 9.47 7.46 -1.51
CA VAL A 48 10.53 6.44 -1.61
C VAL A 48 11.47 6.50 -0.41
N GLU A 49 11.91 7.69 -0.01
CA GLU A 49 12.82 7.87 1.13
C GLU A 49 12.21 7.39 2.47
N VAL A 50 10.90 7.57 2.63
CA VAL A 50 10.19 7.06 3.82
C VAL A 50 10.02 5.55 3.73
N LEU A 51 9.65 5.01 2.57
CA LEU A 51 9.41 3.58 2.38
C LEU A 51 10.70 2.75 2.48
N ASP A 52 11.87 3.27 2.07
CA ASP A 52 13.12 2.53 2.18
C ASP A 52 13.60 2.35 3.63
N LYS A 53 13.22 3.28 4.52
CA LYS A 53 13.48 3.17 5.97
C LYS A 53 12.56 2.16 6.66
N LEU A 54 11.52 1.66 5.97
CA LEU A 54 10.58 0.71 6.55
C LEU A 54 11.07 -0.74 6.44
N PRO A 55 10.65 -1.61 7.37
CA PRO A 55 10.96 -3.04 7.33
C PRO A 55 10.44 -3.71 6.05
N LYS A 56 11.30 -4.50 5.39
CA LYS A 56 11.01 -5.12 4.09
C LYS A 56 10.22 -6.45 4.15
N ASP A 57 9.95 -6.96 5.36
CA ASP A 57 9.28 -8.25 5.60
C ASP A 57 7.74 -8.14 5.80
N ARG A 58 7.22 -6.92 5.94
CA ARG A 58 5.80 -6.68 6.32
C ARG A 58 5.15 -5.57 5.50
N PRO A 59 3.81 -5.46 5.51
CA PRO A 59 3.12 -4.33 4.88
C PRO A 59 3.61 -2.98 5.43
N PHE A 60 3.57 -1.94 4.61
CA PHE A 60 3.99 -0.59 5.02
C PHE A 60 3.15 -0.06 6.17
N LEU A 61 1.86 -0.40 6.18
CA LEU A 61 0.91 -0.04 7.22
C LEU A 61 0.68 -1.22 8.17
N ALA A 62 1.75 -1.67 8.82
CA ALA A 62 1.69 -2.72 9.83
C ALA A 62 1.27 -2.19 11.21
N THR A 63 0.70 -3.06 12.04
CA THR A 63 0.52 -2.87 13.48
C THR A 63 1.87 -2.98 14.20
N GLN A 64 1.92 -2.60 15.48
CA GLN A 64 3.10 -2.81 16.33
C GLN A 64 3.53 -4.30 16.36
N LYS A 65 2.58 -5.22 16.25
CA LYS A 65 2.80 -6.67 16.16
C LYS A 65 3.28 -7.14 14.77
N GLY A 66 3.50 -6.24 13.81
CA GLY A 66 3.95 -6.56 12.45
C GLY A 66 2.86 -7.03 11.49
N ALA A 67 1.65 -7.29 11.99
CA ALA A 67 0.52 -7.71 11.16
C ALA A 67 -0.12 -6.56 10.37
N MET A 68 -0.74 -6.88 9.23
CA MET A 68 -1.52 -5.95 8.42
C MET A 68 -2.63 -5.26 9.24
N ARG A 69 -2.81 -3.95 9.06
CA ARG A 69 -3.94 -3.23 9.66
C ARG A 69 -5.26 -3.50 8.94
N SER A 70 -6.38 -3.39 9.66
CA SER A 70 -7.70 -3.37 9.04
C SER A 70 -7.96 -2.02 8.37
N ALA A 71 -8.69 -2.03 7.26
CA ALA A 71 -9.03 -0.79 6.53
C ALA A 71 -9.87 0.18 7.39
N GLY A 72 -10.76 -0.36 8.22
CA GLY A 72 -11.57 0.42 9.18
C GLY A 72 -10.72 1.02 10.30
N GLY A 73 -9.77 0.26 10.85
CA GLY A 73 -8.87 0.73 11.90
C GLY A 73 -7.89 1.81 11.47
N LEU A 74 -7.68 2.00 10.15
CA LEU A 74 -6.88 3.09 9.61
C LEU A 74 -7.67 4.41 9.50
N GLY A 75 -8.99 4.33 9.32
CA GLY A 75 -9.85 5.51 9.18
C GLY A 75 -10.18 6.21 10.50
N ASN A 76 -10.05 5.52 11.63
CA ASN A 76 -10.30 6.07 12.97
C ASN A 76 -9.06 6.74 13.59
N LEU A 77 -7.92 6.70 12.90
CA LEU A 77 -6.63 7.25 13.36
C LEU A 77 -6.18 8.44 12.50
N MET A 78 -7.04 8.91 11.59
CA MET A 78 -6.77 9.97 10.64
C MET A 78 -7.58 11.22 10.99
#